data_AF-A0A557SCU2-F1
#
_entry.id   AF-A0A557SCU2-F1
#
_cell.length_a   1.000
_cell.length_b   1.000
_cell.length_c   1.000
_cell.angle_alpha   90.00
_cell.angle_beta   90.00
_cell.angle_gamma   90.00
#
_symmetry.space_group_name_H-M   'P 1'
#
loop_
_entity.id
_entity.type
_entity.pdbx_description
1 polymer ?
#
loop_
_entity_poly.entity_id
_entity_poly.type
_entity_poly.pdbx_seq_one_letter_code
_entity_poly.pdbx_strand_id
1 'polypeptide(L)'
;MKRTQAITAIILLLVATASFSGNFKYPIKWKERDNRILHESVCFNHDYGSIPYRTCRRDAQSYFKDQCRYYRDKASKAKAGYGEQAEKLREKFCYSASQYGPV
;
A
#
# COMPACT_ATOMS: atom_id res chain seq x y z
N MET A 1 -39.69 9.59 30.16
CA MET A 1 -39.18 9.74 28.77
C MET A 1 -37.69 9.44 28.76
N LYS A 2 -37.28 8.24 28.31
CA LYS A 2 -35.87 7.83 28.27
C LYS A 2 -35.22 8.38 27.00
N ARG A 3 -34.24 9.28 27.16
CA ARG A 3 -33.42 9.79 26.04
C ARG A 3 -32.35 8.76 25.72
N THR A 4 -32.59 7.94 24.71
CA THR A 4 -31.60 7.01 24.17
C THR A 4 -30.54 7.82 23.43
N GLN A 5 -29.37 8.02 24.02
CA GLN A 5 -28.25 8.63 23.32
C GLN A 5 -27.66 7.59 22.36
N ALA A 6 -27.73 7.86 21.06
CA ALA A 6 -27.07 7.06 20.04
C ALA A 6 -25.57 7.35 20.10
N ILE A 7 -24.80 6.43 20.69
CA ILE A 7 -23.34 6.46 20.66
C ILE A 7 -22.94 6.02 19.24
N THR A 8 -22.74 6.98 18.33
CA THR A 8 -22.04 6.72 17.07
C THR A 8 -20.60 6.39 17.41
N ALA A 9 -20.28 5.11 17.50
CA ALA A 9 -18.91 4.63 17.59
C ALA A 9 -18.19 4.97 16.26
N ILE A 10 -17.46 6.09 16.24
CA ILE A 10 -16.52 6.38 15.18
C ILE A 10 -15.36 5.38 15.36
N ILE A 11 -15.45 4.22 14.72
CA ILE A 11 -14.36 3.26 14.66
C ILE A 11 -13.22 3.95 13.89
N LEU A 12 -12.18 4.37 14.62
CA LEU A 12 -10.94 4.87 14.05
C LEU A 12 -10.27 3.71 13.30
N LEU A 13 -10.58 3.55 12.02
CA LEU A 13 -9.87 2.63 11.15
C LEU A 13 -8.43 3.13 11.04
N LEU A 14 -7.49 2.40 11.64
CA LEU A 14 -6.07 2.71 11.57
C LEU A 14 -5.63 2.67 10.09
N VAL A 15 -5.30 3.83 9.55
CA VAL A 15 -4.76 3.97 8.20
C VAL A 15 -3.32 4.44 8.33
N ALA A 16 -2.37 3.61 7.93
CA ALA A 16 -0.96 3.96 7.90
C ALA A 16 -0.61 4.63 6.57
N THR A 17 0.29 5.62 6.58
CA THR A 17 0.84 6.19 5.36
C THR A 17 2.24 5.64 5.10
N ALA A 18 2.49 5.19 3.87
CA ALA A 18 3.79 4.72 3.43
C ALA A 18 4.27 5.55 2.22
N SER A 19 5.58 5.60 2.04
CA SER A 19 6.21 6.35 0.96
C SER A 19 7.49 5.71 0.46
N PHE A 20 7.75 5.84 -0.83
CA PHE A 20 8.99 5.46 -1.47
C PHE A 20 9.42 6.57 -2.44
N SER A 21 10.63 7.11 -2.24
CA SER A 21 11.22 8.13 -3.10
C SER A 21 12.20 7.54 -4.12
N GLY A 22 13.05 6.58 -3.71
CA GLY A 22 13.93 5.81 -4.61
C GLY A 22 14.56 6.60 -5.77
N ASN A 23 14.62 5.97 -6.95
CA ASN A 23 15.07 6.59 -8.21
C ASN A 23 13.91 7.16 -9.05
N PHE A 24 12.70 7.27 -8.50
CA PHE A 24 11.56 7.77 -9.24
C PHE A 24 11.52 9.29 -9.21
N LYS A 25 11.20 9.91 -10.35
CA LYS A 25 11.10 11.37 -10.46
C LYS A 25 10.04 11.94 -9.52
N TYR A 26 8.96 11.20 -9.31
CA TYR A 26 7.85 11.59 -8.47
C TYR A 26 7.74 10.61 -7.29
N PRO A 27 7.80 11.08 -6.03
CA PRO A 27 7.67 10.21 -4.87
C PRO A 27 6.34 9.47 -4.88
N ILE A 28 6.38 8.16 -4.60
CA ILE A 28 5.22 7.29 -4.52
C ILE A 28 4.77 7.27 -3.06
N LYS A 29 3.57 7.75 -2.76
CA LYS A 29 2.95 7.61 -1.44
C LYS A 29 1.63 6.85 -1.53
N TRP A 30 1.30 6.09 -0.50
CA TRP A 30 0.02 5.38 -0.41
C TRP A 30 -0.42 5.25 1.04
N LYS A 31 -1.67 4.87 1.21
CA LYS A 31 -2.27 4.51 2.48
C LYS A 31 -2.43 3.00 2.57
N GLU A 32 -2.34 2.47 3.78
CA GLU A 32 -2.50 1.05 4.07
C GLU A 32 -3.55 0.82 5.15
N ARG A 33 -4.28 -0.29 5.03
CA ARG A 33 -5.20 -0.81 6.04
C ARG A 33 -5.15 -2.33 6.01
N ASP A 34 -5.09 -2.97 7.17
CA ASP A 34 -5.09 -4.44 7.32
C ASP A 34 -4.08 -5.15 6.41
N ASN A 35 -2.83 -4.65 6.41
CA ASN A 35 -1.73 -5.14 5.55
C ASN A 35 -2.01 -5.08 4.03
N ARG A 36 -2.96 -4.24 3.59
CA ARG A 36 -3.24 -3.98 2.19
C ARG A 36 -2.97 -2.54 1.83
N ILE A 37 -2.44 -2.34 0.63
CA ILE A 37 -2.32 -1.03 0.01
C ILE A 37 -3.71 -0.63 -0.52
N LEU A 38 -4.17 0.56 -0.15
CA LEU A 38 -5.38 1.16 -0.70
C LEU A 38 -5.04 1.73 -2.07
N HIS A 39 -5.41 1.05 -3.16
CA HIS A 39 -4.99 1.38 -4.52
C HIS A 39 -5.43 2.77 -4.98
N GLU A 40 -6.60 3.21 -4.52
CA GLU A 40 -7.16 4.54 -4.76
C GLU A 40 -6.34 5.66 -4.11
N SER A 41 -5.54 5.34 -3.10
CA SER A 41 -4.68 6.29 -2.41
C SER A 41 -3.27 6.37 -3.00
N VAL A 42 -2.93 5.52 -3.96
CA VAL A 42 -1.59 5.52 -4.55
C VAL A 42 -1.36 6.84 -5.27
N CYS A 43 -0.24 7.50 -4.95
CA CYS A 43 0.15 8.82 -5.43
C CYS A 43 -0.79 9.96 -4.96
N PHE A 44 -1.41 9.83 -3.77
CA PHE A 44 -2.27 10.88 -3.18
C PHE A 44 -1.58 12.24 -2.97
N ASN A 45 -0.25 12.28 -3.04
CA ASN A 45 0.56 13.48 -2.87
C ASN A 45 0.77 14.29 -4.16
N HIS A 46 0.08 13.90 -5.24
CA HIS A 46 0.09 14.61 -6.52
C HIS A 46 -1.34 14.92 -6.94
N ASP A 47 -1.54 16.04 -7.65
CA ASP A 47 -2.87 16.44 -8.12
C ASP A 47 -3.44 15.39 -9.07
N TYR A 48 -4.67 14.96 -8.81
CA TYR A 48 -5.33 13.92 -9.60
C TYR A 48 -5.36 14.28 -11.09
N GLY A 49 -4.94 13.33 -11.94
CA GLY A 49 -4.89 13.51 -13.38
C GLY A 49 -3.69 14.32 -13.90
N SER A 50 -2.85 14.90 -13.04
CA SER A 50 -1.64 15.63 -13.47
C SER A 50 -0.59 14.69 -14.09
N ILE A 51 0.36 15.24 -14.84
CA ILE A 51 1.51 14.48 -15.38
C ILE A 51 2.30 13.79 -14.25
N PRO A 52 2.63 14.47 -13.12
CA PRO A 52 3.20 13.83 -11.94
C PRO A 52 2.39 12.65 -11.43
N TYR A 53 1.07 12.81 -11.28
CA TYR A 53 0.18 11.75 -10.79
C TYR A 53 0.19 10.52 -11.70
N ARG A 54 -0.01 10.69 -13.01
CA ARG A 54 -0.01 9.57 -13.97
C ARG A 54 1.34 8.85 -14.01
N THR A 55 2.43 9.62 -14.00
CA THR A 55 3.79 9.06 -14.00
C THR A 55 4.06 8.28 -12.71
N CYS A 56 3.75 8.88 -11.56
CA CYS A 56 3.88 8.24 -10.25
C CYS A 56 3.08 6.93 -10.20
N ARG A 57 1.83 6.90 -10.70
CA ARG A 57 0.99 5.71 -10.66
C ARG A 57 1.53 4.58 -11.54
N ARG A 58 2.08 4.89 -12.72
CA ARG A 58 2.78 3.91 -13.56
C ARG A 58 4.02 3.36 -12.85
N ASP A 59 4.83 4.24 -12.27
CA ASP A 59 6.05 3.88 -11.57
C ASP A 59 5.75 3.01 -10.32
N ALA A 60 4.65 3.32 -9.62
CA ALA A 60 4.14 2.51 -8.50
C ALA A 60 3.79 1.08 -8.91
N GLN A 61 3.27 0.87 -10.12
CA GLN A 61 3.01 -0.49 -10.61
C GLN A 61 4.30 -1.29 -10.75
N SER A 62 5.36 -0.69 -11.30
CA SER A 62 6.67 -1.35 -11.37
C SER A 62 7.20 -1.63 -9.97
N TYR A 63 7.13 -0.64 -9.08
CA TYR A 63 7.57 -0.79 -7.70
C TYR A 63 6.88 -1.95 -6.97
N PHE A 64 5.55 -2.09 -7.08
CA PHE A 64 4.83 -3.20 -6.45
C PHE A 64 5.25 -4.56 -7.02
N LYS A 65 5.46 -4.66 -8.34
CA LYS A 65 5.99 -5.88 -8.97
C LYS A 65 7.38 -6.22 -8.44
N ASP A 66 8.23 -5.22 -8.27
CA ASP A 66 9.62 -5.40 -7.80
C ASP A 66 9.65 -5.84 -6.33
N GLN A 67 8.85 -5.20 -5.48
CA GLN A 67 8.71 -5.59 -4.08
C GLN A 67 8.11 -6.99 -3.94
N CYS A 68 7.11 -7.36 -4.75
CA CYS A 68 6.59 -8.73 -4.76
C CYS A 68 7.69 -9.75 -5.05
N ARG A 69 8.54 -9.51 -6.07
CA ARG A 69 9.67 -10.40 -6.38
C ARG A 69 10.67 -10.48 -5.23
N TYR A 70 11.03 -9.33 -4.65
CA TYR A 70 11.96 -9.25 -3.52
C TYR A 70 11.44 -10.02 -2.30
N TYR A 71 10.19 -9.79 -1.88
CA TYR A 71 9.65 -10.46 -0.70
C TYR A 71 9.31 -11.93 -0.93
N ARG A 72 9.04 -12.36 -2.16
CA ARG A 72 8.91 -13.78 -2.49
C ARG A 72 10.23 -14.52 -2.27
N ASP A 73 11.35 -13.95 -2.71
CA ASP A 73 12.68 -14.51 -2.47
C ASP A 73 13.07 -14.44 -0.99
N LYS A 74 12.73 -13.34 -0.31
CA LYS A 74 13.03 -13.18 1.11
C LYS A 74 12.25 -14.17 1.98
N ALA A 75 10.97 -14.38 1.68
CA ALA A 75 10.11 -15.32 2.41
C ALA A 75 10.58 -16.77 2.22
N SER A 76 11.00 -17.16 1.01
CA SER A 76 11.48 -18.52 0.75
C SER A 76 12.81 -18.84 1.45
N LYS A 77 13.63 -17.82 1.72
CA LYS A 77 14.95 -17.95 2.39
C LYS A 77 14.91 -17.65 3.89
N ALA A 78 13.76 -17.25 4.44
CA ALA A 78 13.69 -16.79 5.82
C ALA A 78 13.90 -17.93 6.82
N LYS A 79 14.77 -17.73 7.81
CA LYS A 79 14.88 -18.61 8.98
C LYS A 79 13.62 -18.51 9.84
N ALA A 80 13.35 -19.55 10.63
CA ALA A 80 12.26 -19.57 11.60
C ALA A 80 12.27 -18.29 12.47
N GLY A 81 11.14 -17.58 12.52
CA GLY A 81 10.97 -16.30 13.24
C GLY A 81 11.00 -15.05 12.35
N TYR A 82 11.79 -15.02 11.28
CA TYR A 82 11.82 -13.87 10.34
C TYR A 82 10.86 -14.05 9.15
N GLY A 83 10.29 -15.25 8.99
CA GLY A 83 9.41 -15.61 7.89
C GLY A 83 8.06 -14.90 7.93
N GLU A 84 7.47 -14.69 9.12
CA GLU A 84 6.12 -14.11 9.22
C GLU A 84 6.04 -12.70 8.64
N GLN A 85 7.00 -11.83 8.99
CA GLN A 85 7.02 -10.47 8.47
C GLN A 85 7.34 -10.44 6.97
N ALA A 86 8.25 -11.29 6.51
CA ALA A 86 8.55 -11.41 5.09
C ALA A 86 7.31 -11.88 4.30
N GLU A 87 6.53 -12.78 4.88
CA GLU A 87 5.31 -13.31 4.29
C GLU A 87 4.19 -12.27 4.23
N LYS A 88 3.96 -11.52 5.30
CA LYS A 88 3.00 -10.39 5.29
C LYS A 88 3.34 -9.37 4.20
N LEU A 89 4.62 -9.03 4.05
CA LEU A 89 5.08 -8.11 3.02
C LEU A 89 4.95 -8.72 1.61
N ARG A 90 5.26 -10.02 1.46
CA ARG A 90 5.04 -10.77 0.22
C ARG A 90 3.59 -10.70 -0.21
N GLU A 91 2.66 -11.04 0.68
CA GLU A 91 1.22 -10.98 0.40
C GLU A 91 0.76 -9.58 -0.01
N LYS A 92 1.14 -8.55 0.78
CA LYS A 92 0.77 -7.16 0.51
C LYS A 92 1.20 -6.70 -0.89
N PHE A 93 2.48 -6.90 -1.22
CA PHE A 93 3.03 -6.42 -2.48
C PHE A 93 2.63 -7.30 -3.66
N CYS A 94 2.51 -8.61 -3.50
CA CYS A 94 2.07 -9.49 -4.59
C CYS A 94 0.59 -9.34 -4.91
N TYR A 95 -0.27 -9.13 -3.90
CA TYR A 95 -1.66 -8.73 -4.13
C TYR A 95 -1.71 -7.46 -4.98
N SER A 96 -0.98 -6.42 -4.54
CA SER A 96 -0.96 -5.14 -5.25
C SER A 96 -0.36 -5.27 -6.66
N ALA A 97 0.72 -6.04 -6.85
CA ALA A 97 1.29 -6.27 -8.17
C ALA A 97 0.31 -6.93 -9.16
N SER A 98 -0.62 -7.75 -8.67
CA SER A 98 -1.62 -8.44 -9.50
C SER A 98 -2.88 -7.61 -9.76
N GLN A 99 -3.32 -6.82 -8.78
CA GLN A 99 -4.61 -6.12 -8.82
C GLN A 99 -4.50 -4.64 -9.18
N TYR A 100 -3.32 -4.03 -9.00
CA TYR A 100 -3.13 -2.61 -9.24
C TYR A 100 -2.96 -2.30 -10.73
N GLY A 101 -4.03 -1.74 -11.32
CA GLY A 101 -4.03 -1.10 -12.63
C GLY A 101 -3.94 0.43 -12.49
N PRO A 102 -2.87 1.09 -12.97
CA PRO A 102 -2.87 2.54 -13.09
C PRO A 102 -3.82 2.94 -14.24
N VAL A 103 -4.67 3.93 -13.97
CA VAL A 103 -5.50 4.63 -14.96
C VAL A 103 -4.73 5.79 -15.55
#